data_AF-A0A847FL49-F1
#
_entry.id   AF-A0A847FL49-F1
#
_cell.length_a   1.000
_cell.length_b   1.000
_cell.length_c   1.000
_cell.angle_alpha   90.00
_cell.angle_beta   90.00
_cell.angle_gamma   90.00
#
_symmetry.space_group_name_H-M   'P 1'
#
loop_
_entity.id
_entity.type
_entity.pdbx_description
1 polymer ?
#
loop_
_entity_poly.entity_id
_entity_poly.type
_entity_poly.pdbx_seq_one_letter_code
_entity_poly.pdbx_strand_id
1 'polypeptide(L)'
;MKLILAILALWLALIPGLGATGEQPAVPGDSDSRADACRPTLVARQRYGFVATSAGWPQTFDVVRLRAGWAADLTRGAPVPGMDRALVLRTPYNYRVDPAQLGPVVDANPGAMWLVGNEPDCISQDALPPAEYARIYHDV
;
A
#
# COMPACT_ATOMS: atom_id res chain seq x y z
N MET A 1 -24.33 38.44 -21.17
CA MET A 1 -23.37 39.22 -21.97
C MET A 1 -22.23 38.27 -22.35
N LYS A 2 -22.18 37.87 -23.63
CA LYS A 2 -21.09 37.24 -24.43
C LYS A 2 -20.30 36.07 -23.81
N LEU A 3 -20.55 34.83 -24.29
CA LEU A 3 -19.77 34.08 -25.31
C LEU A 3 -18.45 33.55 -24.73
N ILE A 4 -18.17 32.24 -24.78
CA ILE A 4 -17.56 31.60 -25.96
C ILE A 4 -18.10 30.17 -26.18
N LEU A 5 -18.37 29.88 -27.45
CA LEU A 5 -18.84 28.63 -28.03
C LEU A 5 -17.68 27.98 -28.81
N ALA A 6 -17.61 26.63 -28.78
CA ALA A 6 -17.30 25.72 -29.91
C ALA A 6 -15.87 25.75 -30.52
N ILE A 7 -15.29 24.76 -31.22
CA ILE A 7 -15.47 23.33 -31.57
C ILE A 7 -14.19 22.97 -32.42
N LEU A 8 -13.91 21.66 -32.64
CA LEU A 8 -13.01 21.07 -33.67
C LEU A 8 -11.50 21.07 -33.34
N ALA A 9 -10.68 20.05 -33.66
CA ALA A 9 -10.79 19.05 -34.72
C ALA A 9 -10.08 17.73 -34.39
N LEU A 10 -10.73 16.65 -34.83
CA LEU A 10 -10.20 15.34 -35.16
C LEU A 10 -8.98 15.45 -36.10
N TRP A 11 -7.86 14.81 -35.74
CA TRP A 11 -6.81 14.40 -36.68
C TRP A 11 -6.34 12.99 -36.33
N LEU A 12 -6.97 11.99 -36.97
CA LEU A 12 -6.28 10.77 -37.38
C LEU A 12 -5.66 11.07 -38.75
N ALA A 13 -4.38 10.74 -38.95
CA ALA A 13 -3.97 9.71 -39.92
C ALA A 13 -2.45 9.66 -40.16
N LEU A 14 -2.00 8.44 -40.51
CA LEU A 14 -0.74 8.04 -41.14
C LEU A 14 0.53 7.92 -40.27
N ILE A 15 0.69 6.75 -39.64
CA ILE A 15 1.94 6.00 -39.76
C ILE A 15 1.61 4.73 -40.56
N PRO A 16 2.11 4.57 -41.80
CA PRO A 16 1.93 3.34 -42.56
C PRO A 16 2.99 2.30 -42.16
N GLY A 17 2.55 1.04 -42.04
CA GLY A 17 3.39 -0.14 -42.21
C GLY A 17 3.98 -0.74 -40.94
N LEU A 18 3.30 -1.71 -40.35
CA LEU A 18 3.63 -3.12 -40.55
C LEU A 18 2.53 -3.96 -39.90
N GLY A 19 1.78 -4.69 -40.73
CA GLY A 19 1.01 -5.81 -40.26
C GLY A 19 1.97 -6.85 -39.68
N ALA A 20 1.79 -7.18 -38.42
CA ALA A 20 2.21 -8.44 -37.87
C ALA A 20 1.02 -8.94 -37.04
N THR A 21 0.15 -9.71 -37.69
CA THR A 21 -0.60 -10.77 -37.01
C THR A 21 0.43 -11.79 -36.52
N GLY A 22 1.14 -11.44 -35.46
CA GLY A 22 1.88 -12.38 -34.65
C GLY A 22 0.88 -12.95 -33.66
N GLU A 23 0.37 -14.14 -33.97
CA GLU A 23 -0.21 -15.03 -32.97
C GLU A 23 0.79 -15.10 -31.82
N GLN A 24 0.51 -14.43 -30.70
CA GLN A 24 1.35 -14.54 -29.52
C GLN A 24 1.30 -16.03 -29.11
N PRO A 25 2.42 -16.77 -29.12
CA PRO A 25 2.38 -18.18 -28.76
C PRO A 25 1.77 -18.28 -27.37
N ALA A 26 0.70 -19.06 -27.25
CA ALA A 26 0.16 -19.42 -25.95
C ALA A 26 1.31 -20.05 -25.18
N VAL A 27 1.81 -19.34 -24.16
CA VAL A 27 2.77 -19.88 -23.21
C VAL A 27 2.10 -21.14 -22.64
N PRO A 28 2.67 -22.34 -22.84
CA PRO A 28 2.12 -23.54 -22.23
C PRO A 28 2.01 -23.26 -20.75
N GLY A 29 0.84 -23.56 -20.16
CA GLY A 29 0.62 -23.49 -18.72
C GLY A 29 1.50 -24.51 -18.02
N ASP A 30 2.79 -24.21 -17.93
CA ASP A 30 3.72 -24.96 -17.11
C ASP A 30 3.37 -24.58 -15.68
N SER A 31 2.57 -25.45 -15.06
CA SER A 31 2.35 -25.43 -13.63
C SER A 31 3.68 -25.87 -12.99
N ASP A 32 4.64 -24.95 -12.99
CA ASP A 32 5.99 -25.18 -12.53
C ASP A 32 5.97 -25.34 -11.00
N SER A 33 5.71 -26.56 -10.57
CA SER A 33 5.76 -27.01 -9.19
C SER A 33 7.11 -26.70 -8.51
N ARG A 34 8.20 -26.48 -9.28
CA ARG A 34 9.49 -26.04 -8.73
C ARG A 34 9.50 -24.54 -8.41
N ALA A 35 8.78 -23.71 -9.17
CA ALA A 35 8.62 -22.30 -8.84
C ALA A 35 7.85 -22.10 -7.53
N ASP A 36 6.87 -22.97 -7.24
CA ASP A 36 6.18 -22.98 -5.94
C ASP A 36 7.07 -23.47 -4.80
N ALA A 37 7.94 -24.46 -5.03
CA ALA A 37 8.89 -24.94 -4.02
C ALA A 37 9.93 -23.88 -3.60
N CYS A 38 10.30 -22.96 -4.51
CA CYS A 38 11.18 -21.83 -4.21
C CYS A 38 10.45 -20.57 -3.71
N ARG A 39 9.11 -20.60 -3.56
CA ARG A 39 8.38 -19.46 -3.00
C ARG A 39 8.49 -19.47 -1.48
N PRO A 40 9.07 -18.43 -0.86
CA PRO A 40 9.10 -18.34 0.60
C PRO A 40 7.68 -18.22 1.16
N THR A 41 7.43 -18.94 2.24
CA THR A 41 6.18 -18.81 3.02
C THR A 41 6.01 -17.37 3.50
N LEU A 42 4.78 -16.96 3.82
CA LEU A 42 4.52 -15.61 4.30
C LEU A 42 5.37 -15.25 5.53
N VAL A 43 5.58 -16.22 6.43
CA VAL A 43 6.45 -16.10 7.61
C VAL A 43 7.89 -15.80 7.21
N ALA A 44 8.45 -16.51 6.22
CA ALA A 44 9.80 -16.26 5.73
C ALA A 44 9.94 -14.87 5.06
N ARG A 45 8.84 -14.32 4.54
CA ARG A 45 8.81 -13.00 3.90
C ARG A 45 8.66 -11.82 4.87
N GLN A 46 8.36 -12.05 6.15
CA GLN A 46 8.11 -10.99 7.15
C GLN A 46 9.26 -9.98 7.36
N ARG A 47 10.48 -10.33 6.95
CA ARG A 47 11.64 -9.42 7.00
C ARG A 47 11.56 -8.27 5.99
N TYR A 48 10.70 -8.38 4.98
CA TYR A 48 10.56 -7.41 3.91
C TYR A 48 9.13 -6.88 3.88
N GLY A 49 8.98 -5.57 4.10
CA GLY A 49 7.74 -4.85 3.90
C GLY A 49 7.98 -3.53 3.18
N PHE A 50 6.91 -2.87 2.79
CA PHE A 50 6.99 -1.56 2.15
C PHE A 50 5.91 -0.61 2.65
N VAL A 51 6.17 0.68 2.48
CA VAL A 51 5.23 1.77 2.70
C VAL A 51 5.02 2.47 1.37
N ALA A 52 3.77 2.60 0.93
CA ALA A 52 3.43 3.34 -0.28
C ALA A 52 2.64 4.60 0.09
N THR A 53 3.16 5.76 -0.27
CA THR A 53 2.72 7.06 0.27
C THR A 53 1.92 7.92 -0.72
N SER A 54 1.95 7.61 -2.02
CA SER A 54 1.21 8.38 -3.03
C SER A 54 -0.23 7.87 -3.19
N ALA A 55 -1.23 8.75 -3.19
CA ALA A 55 -2.64 8.35 -3.21
C ALA A 55 -3.04 7.41 -4.37
N GLY A 56 -2.37 7.52 -5.52
CA GLY A 56 -2.60 6.68 -6.71
C GLY A 56 -1.65 5.49 -6.87
N TRP A 57 -0.90 5.12 -5.82
CA TRP A 57 0.06 4.03 -5.90
C TRP A 57 -0.57 2.70 -6.35
N PRO A 58 -1.80 2.30 -5.92
CA PRO A 58 -2.36 1.00 -6.31
C PRO A 58 -2.64 0.87 -7.81
N GLN A 59 -2.92 1.99 -8.49
CA GLN A 59 -3.18 2.03 -9.93
C GLN A 59 -1.89 2.17 -10.74
N THR A 60 -0.80 2.58 -10.09
CA THR A 60 0.48 2.87 -10.74
C THR A 60 1.44 1.69 -10.67
N PHE A 61 1.42 0.94 -9.55
CA PHE A 61 2.40 -0.10 -9.28
C PHE A 61 1.74 -1.45 -9.01
N ASP A 62 2.20 -2.48 -9.71
CA ASP A 62 1.89 -3.88 -9.38
C ASP A 62 2.77 -4.34 -8.22
N VAL A 63 2.39 -3.92 -7.00
CA VAL A 63 3.14 -4.22 -5.78
C VAL A 63 3.04 -5.69 -5.36
N VAL A 64 2.05 -6.45 -5.87
CA VAL A 64 1.89 -7.87 -5.53
C VAL A 64 3.14 -8.67 -5.94
N ARG A 65 3.80 -8.25 -7.02
CA ARG A 65 5.06 -8.87 -7.48
C ARG A 65 6.24 -8.68 -6.54
N LEU A 66 6.20 -7.70 -5.64
CA LEU A 66 7.23 -7.55 -4.61
C LEU A 66 7.28 -8.77 -3.70
N ARG A 67 6.16 -9.50 -3.56
CA ARG A 67 6.04 -10.65 -2.67
C ARG A 67 6.61 -10.35 -1.28
N ALA A 68 6.31 -9.16 -0.76
CA ALA A 68 6.65 -8.79 0.60
C ALA A 68 5.88 -9.65 1.61
N GLY A 69 6.32 -9.64 2.86
CA GLY A 69 5.59 -10.25 3.97
C GLY A 69 4.42 -9.38 4.41
N TRP A 70 4.61 -8.07 4.41
CA TRP A 70 3.61 -7.10 4.84
C TRP A 70 3.65 -5.80 4.03
N ALA A 71 2.54 -5.09 4.04
CA ALA A 71 2.42 -3.74 3.48
C ALA A 71 1.86 -2.79 4.56
N ALA A 72 2.50 -1.64 4.73
CA ALA A 72 2.00 -0.61 5.63
C ALA A 72 0.79 0.10 5.01
N ASP A 73 -0.24 0.26 5.83
CA ASP A 73 -1.45 0.97 5.48
C ASP A 73 -1.54 2.27 6.27
N LEU A 74 -1.29 3.37 5.56
CA LEU A 74 -1.35 4.74 6.08
C LEU A 74 -2.74 5.37 5.90
N THR A 75 -3.57 4.83 5.02
CA THR A 75 -4.83 5.46 4.57
C THR A 75 -6.07 4.66 4.95
N ARG A 76 -5.88 3.52 5.62
CA ARG A 76 -6.90 2.51 5.94
C ARG A 76 -7.58 1.94 4.68
N GLY A 77 -6.80 1.73 3.63
CA GLY A 77 -7.26 1.17 2.36
C GLY A 77 -7.56 -0.35 2.40
N ALA A 78 -7.89 -0.92 1.25
CA ALA A 78 -8.05 -2.36 1.10
C ALA A 78 -6.69 -3.08 1.29
N PRO A 79 -6.64 -4.26 1.93
CA PRO A 79 -5.41 -5.03 2.07
C PRO A 79 -4.78 -5.42 0.72
N VAL A 80 -3.45 -5.50 0.68
CA VAL A 80 -2.72 -5.98 -0.49
C VAL A 80 -2.80 -7.51 -0.54
N PRO A 81 -3.27 -8.13 -1.63
CA PRO A 81 -3.36 -9.58 -1.73
C PRO A 81 -2.02 -10.29 -1.48
N GLY A 82 -2.04 -11.32 -0.63
CA GLY A 82 -0.87 -12.16 -0.36
C GLY A 82 0.19 -11.55 0.58
N MET A 83 -0.17 -10.49 1.31
CA MET A 83 0.66 -9.79 2.30
C MET A 83 -0.14 -9.49 3.57
N ASP A 84 0.53 -9.50 4.72
CA ASP A 84 -0.07 -9.04 5.97
C ASP A 84 -0.21 -7.52 5.98
N ARG A 85 -1.19 -7.03 6.73
CA ARG A 85 -1.42 -5.60 6.90
C ARG A 85 -0.66 -5.08 8.12
N ALA A 86 0.11 -4.02 7.94
CA ALA A 86 0.70 -3.25 9.04
C ALA A 86 -0.01 -1.88 9.16
N LEU A 87 -0.71 -1.66 10.26
CA LEU A 87 -1.47 -0.43 10.52
C LEU A 87 -0.60 0.58 11.26
N VAL A 88 -0.53 1.82 10.78
CA VAL A 88 0.14 2.91 11.50
C VAL A 88 -0.86 3.65 12.38
N LEU A 89 -0.67 3.60 13.69
CA LEU A 89 -1.39 4.41 14.66
C LEU A 89 -0.63 5.71 14.88
N ARG A 90 -1.16 6.84 14.42
CA ARG A 90 -0.56 8.16 14.71
C ARG A 90 -0.79 8.53 16.16
N THR A 91 0.26 9.00 16.82
CA THR A 91 0.25 9.34 18.25
C THR A 91 0.73 10.78 18.43
N PRO A 92 -0.13 11.79 18.21
CA PRO A 92 0.24 13.19 18.45
C PRO A 92 0.51 13.47 19.93
N TYR A 93 1.10 14.63 20.24
CA TYR A 93 1.34 15.04 21.62
C TYR A 93 0.05 15.03 22.45
N ASN A 94 0.10 14.54 23.69
CA ASN A 94 -1.05 14.28 24.56
C ASN A 94 -2.04 13.23 24.03
N TYR A 95 -1.65 12.35 23.09
CA TYR A 95 -2.51 11.26 22.67
C TYR A 95 -2.97 10.42 23.87
N ARG A 96 -4.25 10.08 23.86
CA ARG A 96 -4.92 9.20 24.81
C ARG A 96 -5.68 8.16 24.00
N VAL A 97 -5.59 6.91 24.43
CA VAL A 97 -6.40 5.84 23.83
C VAL A 97 -7.86 6.16 24.09
N ASP A 98 -8.62 6.21 23.00
CA ASP A 98 -10.08 6.24 23.03
C ASP A 98 -10.58 4.86 22.56
N PRO A 99 -11.02 3.99 23.47
CA PRO A 99 -11.52 2.66 23.10
C PRO A 99 -12.71 2.71 22.13
N ALA A 100 -13.53 3.76 22.17
CA ALA A 100 -14.67 3.88 21.25
C ALA A 100 -14.22 4.16 19.80
N GLN A 101 -13.03 4.75 19.61
CA GLN A 101 -12.45 5.02 18.29
C GLN A 101 -11.52 3.90 17.84
N LEU A 102 -10.64 3.40 18.72
CA LEU A 102 -9.64 2.41 18.37
C LEU A 102 -10.20 0.98 18.36
N GLY A 103 -11.11 0.66 19.27
CA GLY A 103 -11.70 -0.68 19.43
C GLY A 103 -12.27 -1.26 18.13
N PRO A 104 -13.16 -0.55 17.41
CA PRO A 104 -13.71 -1.06 16.14
C PRO A 104 -12.64 -1.31 15.07
N VAL A 105 -11.53 -0.56 15.07
CA VAL A 105 -10.43 -0.77 14.12
C VAL A 105 -9.62 -2.01 14.50
N VAL A 106 -9.39 -2.24 15.79
CA VAL A 106 -8.75 -3.46 16.31
C VAL A 106 -9.58 -4.69 16.00
N ASP A 107 -10.88 -4.66 16.30
CA ASP A 107 -11.82 -5.76 16.05
C ASP A 107 -11.91 -6.14 14.57
N ALA A 108 -11.84 -5.13 13.68
CA ALA A 108 -11.84 -5.35 12.24
C ALA A 108 -10.51 -5.90 11.68
N ASN A 109 -9.44 -5.95 12.48
CA ASN A 109 -8.09 -6.30 12.03
C ASN A 109 -7.39 -7.30 12.96
N PRO A 110 -7.99 -8.48 13.22
CA PRO A 110 -7.38 -9.49 14.07
C PRO A 110 -6.06 -9.98 13.45
N GLY A 111 -4.99 -10.00 14.25
CA GLY A 111 -3.66 -10.48 13.82
C GLY A 111 -2.85 -9.50 12.96
N ALA A 112 -3.35 -8.27 12.72
CA ALA A 112 -2.58 -7.25 12.03
C ALA A 112 -1.38 -6.80 12.87
N MET A 113 -0.31 -6.38 12.17
CA MET A 113 0.81 -5.70 12.79
C MET A 113 0.42 -4.25 13.06
N TRP A 114 0.83 -3.70 14.21
CA TRP A 114 0.59 -2.31 14.58
C TRP A 114 1.90 -1.57 14.77
N LEU A 115 2.05 -0.46 14.05
CA LEU A 115 3.15 0.48 14.17
C LEU A 115 2.64 1.68 14.96
N VAL A 116 3.06 1.79 16.22
CA VAL A 116 2.60 2.83 17.15
C VAL A 116 3.51 4.06 17.04
N GLY A 117 2.93 5.15 16.57
CA GLY A 117 3.64 6.37 16.22
C GLY A 117 4.37 6.27 14.87
N ASN A 118 4.76 7.42 14.35
CA ASN A 118 5.55 7.54 13.14
C ASN A 118 6.58 8.65 13.31
N GLU A 119 7.84 8.24 13.38
CA GLU A 119 9.00 9.12 13.55
C GLU A 119 8.77 10.16 14.67
N PRO A 120 8.60 9.73 15.93
CA PRO A 120 8.41 10.64 17.04
C PRO A 120 9.59 11.63 17.19
N ASP A 121 10.77 11.28 16.74
CA ASP A 121 11.97 12.13 16.74
C ASP A 121 12.01 13.17 15.61
N CYS A 122 11.08 13.13 14.65
CA CYS A 122 11.07 13.99 13.48
C CYS A 122 10.07 15.14 13.61
N ILE A 123 10.54 16.38 13.48
CA ILE A 123 9.75 17.61 13.65
C ILE A 123 8.61 17.77 12.63
N SER A 124 8.68 17.09 11.50
CA SER A 124 7.65 17.13 10.46
C SER A 124 6.67 15.94 10.53
N GLN A 125 6.81 15.08 11.54
CA GLN A 125 5.98 13.91 11.76
C GLN A 125 5.28 13.98 13.13
N ASP A 126 5.38 12.96 13.99
CA ASP A 126 4.72 12.97 15.29
C ASP A 126 5.41 13.90 16.31
N ALA A 127 6.71 14.20 16.12
CA ALA A 127 7.45 15.25 16.84
C ALA A 127 7.25 15.23 18.37
N LEU A 128 7.49 14.08 19.00
CA LEU A 128 7.34 13.84 20.42
C LEU A 128 8.67 13.82 21.19
N PRO A 129 8.72 14.42 22.38
CA PRO A 129 9.76 14.11 23.36
C PRO A 129 9.74 12.62 23.73
N PRO A 130 10.90 12.00 24.02
CA PRO A 130 10.97 10.58 24.37
C PRO A 130 10.06 10.16 25.53
N ALA A 131 9.95 10.99 26.57
CA ALA A 131 9.10 10.70 27.73
C ALA A 131 7.60 10.66 27.38
N GLU A 132 7.16 11.51 26.45
CA GLU A 132 5.77 11.55 26.02
C GLU A 132 5.44 10.36 25.12
N TYR A 133 6.34 10.00 24.18
CA TYR A 133 6.17 8.79 23.39
C TYR A 133 6.14 7.53 24.25
N ALA A 134 7.02 7.42 25.25
CA ALA A 134 7.02 6.29 26.20
C ALA A 134 5.70 6.21 27.00
N ARG A 135 5.18 7.35 27.48
CA ARG A 135 3.87 7.40 28.14
C ARG A 135 2.75 6.90 27.23
N ILE A 136 2.70 7.38 25.98
CA ILE A 136 1.69 6.96 25.01
C ILE A 136 1.82 5.47 24.69
N TYR A 137 3.05 4.99 24.45
CA TYR A 137 3.32 3.58 24.12
C TYR A 137 2.90 2.62 25.24
N HIS A 138 2.94 3.06 26.50
CA HIS A 138 2.46 2.27 27.63
C HIS A 138 0.92 2.22 27.75
N ASP A 139 0.21 3.20 27.20
CA ASP A 139 -1.25 3.29 27.26
C ASP A 139 -1.93 2.51 26.11
N VAL A 140 -1.23 2.34 24.97
CA VAL A 140 -1.69 1.63 23.75
C VAL A 140 -1.48 0.13 23.88
#